data_AF-A0A1D2X0P9-F1
#
_entry.id   AF-A0A1D2X0P9-F1
#
_cell.length_a   1.000
_cell.length_b   1.000
_cell.length_c   1.000
_cell.angle_alpha   90.00
_cell.angle_beta   90.00
_cell.angle_gamma   90.00
#
_symmetry.space_group_name_H-M   'P 1'
#
loop_
_entity.id
_entity.type
_entity.pdbx_description
1 polymer ?
#
loop_
_entity_poly.entity_id
_entity_poly.type
_entity_poly.pdbx_seq_one_letter_code
_entity_poly.pdbx_strand_id
1 'polypeptide(L)' 'METERFEALIDAILAIIITLIILELNVPSAPTFAALFELKQEFFIYAVSFFVIFNIWNTHHNLFTKI' A
#
# COMPACT_ATOMS: atom_id res chain seq x y z
N MET A 1 8.71 22.37 12.48
CA MET A 1 9.24 22.98 11.24
C MET A 1 10.17 22.05 10.45
N GLU A 2 11.38 21.68 10.92
CA GLU A 2 12.23 20.73 10.14
C GLU A 2 11.64 19.31 10.11
N THR A 3 11.09 18.84 11.24
CA THR A 3 10.51 17.49 11.37
C THR A 3 9.26 17.30 10.51
N GLU A 4 8.41 18.31 10.38
CA GLU A 4 7.17 18.26 9.60
C GLU A 4 7.43 18.07 8.10
N ARG A 5 8.52 18.66 7.57
CA ARG A 5 8.91 18.48 6.17
C ARG A 5 9.38 17.06 5.89
N PHE A 6 10.11 16.48 6.84
CA PHE A 6 10.56 15.09 6.75
C PHE A 6 9.39 14.12 6.86
N GLU A 7 8.47 14.36 7.79
CA GLU A 7 7.24 13.56 7.95
C GLU A 7 6.40 13.57 6.66
N ALA A 8 6.13 14.76 6.10
CA ALA A 8 5.38 14.90 4.87
C ALA A 8 6.06 14.21 3.66
N LEU A 9 7.39 14.17 3.63
CA LEU A 9 8.14 13.43 2.60
C LEU A 9 7.92 11.92 2.74
N ILE A 10 8.02 11.38 3.95
CA ILE A 10 7.81 9.95 4.19
C ILE A 10 6.35 9.55 3.91
N ASP A 11 5.39 10.38 4.29
CA ASP A 11 3.98 10.15 3.97
C ASP A 11 3.73 10.06 2.46
N ALA A 12 4.32 10.98 1.69
CA ALA A 12 4.23 10.95 0.23
C ALA A 12 4.87 9.68 -0.36
N ILE A 13 6.03 9.27 0.15
CA ILE A 13 6.71 8.04 -0.30
C ILE A 13 5.85 6.81 -0.01
N LEU A 14 5.31 6.68 1.20
CA LEU A 14 4.46 5.55 1.59
C LEU A 14 3.17 5.50 0.75
N ALA A 15 2.57 6.66 0.46
CA ALA A 15 1.40 6.74 -0.42
C ALA A 15 1.71 6.24 -1.83
N ILE A 16 2.84 6.66 -2.42
CA ILE A 16 3.26 6.22 -3.77
C ILE A 16 3.49 4.71 -3.78
N ILE A 17 4.21 4.16 -2.79
CA ILE A 17 4.47 2.72 -2.71
C ILE A 17 3.15 1.92 -2.70
N ILE A 18 2.19 2.31 -1.84
CA ILE A 18 0.89 1.64 -1.75
C ILE A 18 0.16 1.63 -3.11
N THR A 19 0.24 2.74 -3.85
CA THR A 19 -0.39 2.85 -5.18
C THR A 19 0.36 2.10 -6.27
N LEU A 20 1.67 1.90 -6.16
CA LEU A 20 2.44 1.18 -7.16
C LEU A 20 2.26 -0.34 -7.05
N ILE A 21 2.13 -0.87 -5.82
CA ILE A 21 1.98 -2.31 -5.59
C ILE A 21 0.73 -2.87 -6.29
N ILE A 22 -0.35 -2.10 -6.44
CA ILE A 22 -1.55 -2.58 -7.13
C ILE A 22 -1.32 -2.76 -8.64
N LEU A 23 -0.37 -2.02 -9.21
CA LEU A 23 -0.02 -2.11 -10.63
C LEU A 23 0.74 -3.40 -10.96
N GLU A 24 1.25 -4.11 -9.95
CA GLU A 24 1.91 -5.41 -10.11
C GLU A 24 0.94 -6.59 -10.19
N LEU A 25 -0.36 -6.36 -9.97
CA LEU A 25 -1.38 -7.42 -10.11
C LEU A 25 -1.49 -7.86 -11.58
N ASN A 26 -1.49 -9.18 -11.81
CA ASN A 26 -1.59 -9.70 -13.15
C ASN A 26 -2.96 -9.40 -13.77
N VAL A 27 -2.96 -9.07 -15.06
CA VAL A 27 -4.20 -8.92 -15.83
C VAL A 27 -4.77 -10.32 -16.10
N PRO A 28 -6.06 -10.56 -15.81
CA PRO A 28 -6.68 -11.85 -16.07
C PRO A 28 -6.63 -12.19 -17.57
N SER A 29 -6.45 -13.47 -17.86
CA SER A 29 -6.36 -14.00 -19.23
C SER A 29 -7.60 -13.78 -20.09
N ALA A 30 -8.77 -13.60 -19.45
CA ALA A 30 -10.05 -13.32 -20.10
C ALA A 30 -10.87 -12.29 -19.31
N PRO A 31 -11.70 -11.47 -19.96
CA PRO A 31 -12.57 -10.48 -19.31
C PRO A 31 -13.82 -11.14 -18.70
N THR A 32 -13.62 -12.13 -17.82
CA THR A 32 -14.71 -12.87 -17.15
C THR A 32 -14.52 -12.84 -15.63
N PHE A 33 -15.63 -12.90 -14.88
CA PHE A 33 -15.57 -12.95 -13.41
C PHE A 33 -14.85 -14.21 -12.89
N ALA A 34 -14.90 -15.32 -13.62
CA ALA A 34 -14.18 -16.54 -13.26
C ALA A 34 -12.66 -16.33 -13.29
N ALA A 35 -12.14 -15.71 -14.37
CA ALA A 35 -10.72 -15.39 -14.49
C ALA A 35 -10.24 -14.39 -13.42
N LEU A 36 -11.10 -13.48 -12.98
CA LEU A 36 -10.80 -12.60 -11.84
C LEU A 36 -10.67 -13.39 -10.53
N PHE A 37 -11.50 -14.42 -10.34
CA PHE A 37 -11.48 -15.26 -9.14
C PHE A 37 -10.25 -16.16 -9.06
N GLU A 38 -9.62 -16.47 -10.20
CA GLU A 38 -8.33 -17.19 -10.24
C GLU A 38 -7.21 -16.35 -9.59
N LEU A 39 -7.27 -15.02 -9.71
CA LEU A 39 -6.31 -14.07 -9.12
C LEU A 39 -6.52 -13.83 -7.61
N LYS A 40 -7.46 -14.54 -6.96
CA LYS A 40 -7.79 -14.34 -5.53
C LYS A 40 -6.58 -14.37 -4.59
N GLN A 41 -5.57 -15.20 -4.90
CA GLN A 41 -4.37 -15.31 -4.09
C GLN A 41 -3.48 -14.06 -4.23
N GLU A 42 -3.35 -13.53 -5.45
CA GLU A 42 -2.61 -12.28 -5.68
C GLU A 42 -3.30 -11.10 -5.01
N PHE A 43 -4.63 -10.99 -5.12
CA PHE A 43 -5.41 -9.97 -4.40
C PHE A 43 -5.27 -10.10 -2.89
N PHE A 44 -5.21 -11.32 -2.35
CA PHE A 44 -5.01 -11.54 -0.92
C PHE A 44 -3.61 -11.09 -0.47
N ILE A 45 -2.57 -11.45 -1.22
CA ILE A 45 -1.19 -11.01 -0.96
C ILE A 45 -1.11 -9.49 -1.03
N TYR A 46 -1.71 -8.88 -2.05
CA TYR A 46 -1.82 -7.42 -2.18
C TYR A 46 -2.48 -6.79 -0.95
N ALA A 47 -3.62 -7.32 -0.50
CA ALA A 47 -4.33 -6.81 0.65
C ALA A 47 -3.47 -6.88 1.93
N VAL A 48 -2.80 -8.00 2.16
CA VAL A 48 -1.88 -8.16 3.30
C VAL A 48 -0.74 -7.13 3.23
N SER A 49 -0.09 -6.98 2.08
CA SER A 49 0.97 -5.99 1.87
C SER A 49 0.48 -4.56 2.12
N PHE A 50 -0.72 -4.22 1.62
CA PHE A 50 -1.37 -2.94 1.88
C PHE A 50 -1.53 -2.69 3.38
N PHE A 51 -2.08 -3.66 4.12
CA PHE A 51 -2.28 -3.53 5.57
C PHE A 51 -0.96 -3.37 6.35
N VAL A 52 0.09 -4.09 5.94
CA VAL A 52 1.41 -3.98 6.55
C VAL A 52 1.98 -2.57 6.37
N ILE A 53 1.96 -2.04 5.15
CA ILE A 53 2.48 -0.69 4.87
C ILE A 53 1.63 0.37 5.55
N PHE A 54 0.30 0.21 5.55
CA PHE A 54 -0.60 1.10 6.28
C PHE A 54 -0.31 1.08 7.80
N ASN A 55 -0.01 -0.08 8.38
CA ASN A 55 0.37 -0.18 9.79
C ASN A 55 1.72 0.51 10.08
N ILE A 56 2.69 0.37 9.17
CA ILE A 56 3.97 1.09 9.22
C ILE A 56 3.73 2.60 9.19
N TRP A 57 2.89 3.09 8.27
CA TRP A 57 2.50 4.49 8.20
C TRP A 57 1.85 4.99 9.50
N ASN A 58 0.90 4.24 10.05
CA ASN A 58 0.26 4.60 11.33
C ASN A 58 1.29 4.68 12.45
N THR A 59 2.24 3.74 12.52
CA THR A 59 3.28 3.75 13.53
C THR A 59 4.21 4.95 13.34
N HIS A 60 4.62 5.23 12.10
CA HIS A 60 5.42 6.39 11.73
C HIS A 60 4.75 7.69 12.16
N HIS A 61 3.52 7.94 11.71
CA HIS A 61 2.78 9.15 12.04
C HIS A 61 2.56 9.32 13.55
N ASN A 62 2.25 8.22 14.26
CA ASN A 62 2.09 8.24 15.72
C ASN A 62 3.40 8.52 16.47
N LEU A 63 4.56 8.10 15.94
CA LEU A 63 5.86 8.40 16.54
C LEU A 63 6.18 9.89 16.40
N PHE A 64 5.98 10.46 15.22
CA PHE A 64 6.25 11.88 14.97
C PHE A 64 5.24 12.81 15.64
N THR A 65 3.98 12.38 15.78
CA THR A 65 2.95 13.12 16.55
C THR A 65 3.24 13.12 18.07
N LYS A 66 4.00 12.15 18.58
CA LYS A 66 4.34 12.02 20.02
C LYS A 66 5.66 12.68 20.42
N ILE A 67 6.40 13.25 19.48
CA ILE A 67 7.68 13.96 19.70
C ILE A 67 7.41 15.46 19.68
#